data_AF-A0A0A1W8H8-F1
#
_entry.id   AF-A0A0A1W8H8-F1
#
_cell.length_a   1.000
_cell.length_b   1.000
_cell.length_c   1.000
_cell.angle_alpha   90.00
_cell.angle_beta   90.00
_cell.angle_gamma   90.00
#
_symmetry.space_group_name_H-M   'P 1'
#
loop_
_entity.id
_entity.type
_entity.pdbx_description
1 polymer ?
#
loop_
_entity_poly.entity_id
_entity_poly.type
_entity_poly.pdbx_seq_one_letter_code
_entity_poly.pdbx_strand_id
1 'polypeptide(L)'
;MTKRNPKAYTAPEDVHTAGAYHKAGDVFVTDAEPNDNWTEVKPKDAHAIQAATEKVPADVPLENQPIEALRALALTLKVDPTGMGKKDLVAAIKAANEPSL
;
A
#
# COMPACT_ATOMS: atom_id res chain seq x y z
N MET A 1 -6.77 22.05 26.50
CA MET A 1 -6.20 21.69 25.19
C MET A 1 -4.90 20.94 25.44
N THR A 2 -4.94 19.61 25.42
CA THR A 2 -3.74 18.79 25.65
C THR A 2 -2.84 18.93 24.42
N LYS A 3 -1.66 19.54 24.58
CA LYS A 3 -0.63 19.63 23.53
C LYS A 3 -0.26 18.20 23.14
N ARG A 4 -0.63 17.77 21.93
CA ARG A 4 -0.07 16.57 21.31
C ARG A 4 1.35 16.93 20.91
N ASN A 5 2.32 16.40 21.67
CA ASN A 5 3.73 16.57 21.38
C ASN A 5 4.18 15.30 20.65
N PRO A 6 4.37 15.34 19.32
CA PRO A 6 4.76 14.16 18.57
C PRO A 6 6.13 13.72 19.04
N LYS A 7 6.24 12.47 19.48
CA LYS A 7 7.48 11.87 19.96
C LYS A 7 7.96 10.85 18.93
N ALA A 8 9.27 10.79 18.75
CA ALA A 8 9.90 9.75 17.97
C ALA A 8 9.97 8.47 18.81
N TYR A 9 9.54 7.37 18.22
CA TYR A 9 9.54 6.05 18.82
C TYR A 9 10.16 5.05 17.87
N THR A 10 10.86 4.06 18.43
CA THR A 10 11.33 2.89 17.67
C THR A 10 10.36 1.75 17.92
N ALA A 11 9.77 1.20 16.86
CA ALA A 11 8.91 0.02 16.92
C ALA A 11 9.76 -1.18 17.37
N PRO A 12 9.50 -1.80 18.54
CA PRO A 12 10.16 -3.07 18.89
C PRO A 12 9.64 -4.23 18.04
N GLU A 13 8.43 -4.10 17.50
CA GLU A 13 7.68 -5.09 16.73
C GLU A 13 6.80 -4.38 15.68
N ASP A 14 6.16 -5.14 14.79
CA ASP A 14 5.27 -4.57 13.78
C ASP A 14 4.01 -3.99 14.46
N VAL A 15 3.87 -2.67 14.44
CA VAL A 15 2.81 -1.95 15.14
C VAL A 15 2.02 -1.06 14.21
N HIS A 16 0.72 -0.96 14.45
CA HIS A 16 -0.13 0.00 13.76
C HIS A 16 -0.55 1.10 14.74
N THR A 17 -0.20 2.34 14.44
CA THR A 17 -0.51 3.49 15.30
C THR A 17 -0.86 4.73 14.47
N ALA A 18 -1.78 5.55 14.98
CA ALA A 18 -2.24 6.77 14.30
C ALA A 18 -2.69 6.58 12.82
N GLY A 19 -3.15 5.37 12.46
CA GLY A 19 -3.57 5.06 11.08
C GLY A 19 -2.43 4.66 10.14
N ALA A 20 -1.22 4.47 10.66
CA ALA A 20 -0.04 4.07 9.91
C ALA A 20 0.54 2.76 10.47
N TYR A 21 1.00 1.90 9.55
CA TYR A 21 1.76 0.71 9.89
C TYR A 21 3.24 1.05 9.98
N HIS A 22 3.90 0.59 11.05
CA HIS A 22 5.33 0.74 11.28
C HIS A 22 5.93 -0.64 11.51
N LYS A 23 7.04 -0.91 10.83
CA LYS A 23 7.71 -2.19 10.91
C LYS A 23 8.59 -2.26 12.17
N ALA A 24 8.82 -3.46 12.67
CA ALA A 24 9.81 -3.70 13.71
C ALA A 24 11.18 -3.10 13.33
N GLY A 25 11.73 -2.25 14.19
CA GLY A 25 12.99 -1.54 14.01
C GLY A 25 12.88 -0.17 13.34
N ASP A 26 11.71 0.20 12.79
CA ASP A 26 11.53 1.53 12.21
C ASP A 26 11.36 2.60 13.30
N VAL A 27 11.97 3.76 13.05
CA VAL A 27 11.75 4.97 13.84
C VAL A 27 10.60 5.75 13.21
N PHE A 28 9.53 5.95 13.95
CA PHE A 28 8.38 6.72 13.51
C PHE A 28 8.02 7.79 14.54
N VAL A 29 7.41 8.87 14.06
CA VAL A 29 6.96 9.97 14.91
C VAL A 29 5.46 9.87 15.05
N THR A 30 4.98 9.73 16.28
CA THR A 30 3.55 9.66 16.57
C THR A 30 3.21 10.44 17.84
N ASP A 31 1.97 10.94 17.88
CA ASP A 31 1.35 11.51 19.08
C ASP A 31 0.70 10.43 19.97
N ALA A 32 0.62 9.19 19.47
CA ALA A 32 -0.02 8.07 20.14
C ALA A 32 0.94 7.36 21.10
N GLU A 33 0.55 7.27 22.37
CA GLU A 33 1.37 6.62 23.40
C GLU A 33 1.44 5.09 23.20
N PRO A 34 2.62 4.45 23.42
CA PRO A 34 2.88 3.04 23.10
C PRO A 34 1.99 1.99 23.74
N ASN A 35 1.33 2.31 24.86
CA ASN A 35 0.63 1.30 25.67
C ASN A 35 -0.82 1.05 25.25
N ASP A 36 -1.55 2.08 24.81
CA ASP A 36 -2.99 1.98 24.51
C ASP A 36 -3.33 2.24 23.03
N ASN A 37 -2.42 2.84 22.27
CA ASN A 37 -2.70 3.29 20.90
C ASN A 37 -1.83 2.59 19.85
N TRP A 38 -1.04 1.60 20.26
CA TRP A 38 -0.25 0.76 19.36
C TRP A 38 -0.88 -0.61 19.35
N THR A 39 -1.50 -0.96 18.23
CA THR A 39 -2.03 -2.31 18.06
C THR A 39 -0.90 -3.17 17.53
N GLU A 40 -0.50 -4.19 18.30
CA GLU A 40 0.41 -5.24 17.84
C GLU A 40 -0.21 -5.90 16.60
N VAL A 41 0.56 -5.92 15.51
CA VAL A 41 0.11 -6.52 14.26
C VAL A 41 0.76 -7.89 14.13
N LYS A 42 -0.06 -8.95 14.18
CA LYS A 42 0.42 -10.31 13.93
C LYS A 42 1.04 -10.38 12.52
N PRO A 43 2.12 -11.16 12.30
CA PRO A 43 2.84 -11.19 11.02
C PRO A 43 1.94 -11.46 9.78
N LYS A 44 0.92 -12.30 9.95
CA LYS A 44 -0.06 -12.60 8.90
C LYS A 44 -0.92 -11.38 8.52
N ASP A 45 -1.27 -10.57 9.50
CA ASP A 45 -2.06 -9.36 9.34
C ASP A 45 -1.15 -8.20 8.90
N ALA A 46 0.14 -8.22 9.30
CA ALA A 46 1.16 -7.28 8.85
C ALA A 46 1.40 -7.39 7.35
N HIS A 47 1.42 -8.60 6.78
CA HIS A 47 1.50 -8.78 5.33
C HIS A 47 0.25 -8.30 4.60
N ALA A 48 -0.95 -8.51 5.15
CA ALA A 48 -2.20 -8.03 4.55
C ALA A 48 -2.31 -6.49 4.63
N ILE A 49 -1.89 -5.90 5.74
CA ILE A 49 -1.85 -4.45 5.95
C ILE A 49 -0.74 -3.84 5.10
N GLN A 50 0.48 -4.40 5.06
CA GLN A 50 1.52 -3.95 4.12
C GLN A 50 1.02 -4.04 2.69
N ALA A 51 0.41 -5.14 2.25
CA ALA A 51 -0.13 -5.23 0.90
C ALA A 51 -1.26 -4.21 0.60
N ALA A 52 -2.05 -3.84 1.61
CA ALA A 52 -3.11 -2.82 1.47
C ALA A 52 -2.58 -1.38 1.57
N THR A 53 -1.43 -1.16 2.22
CA THR A 53 -0.87 0.17 2.52
C THR A 53 0.33 0.50 1.63
N GLU A 54 1.05 -0.50 1.12
CA GLU A 54 1.93 -0.40 -0.03
C GLU A 54 1.04 -0.01 -1.20
N LYS A 55 0.95 1.29 -1.44
CA LYS A 55 0.71 1.80 -2.79
C LYS A 55 1.62 1.00 -3.70
N VAL A 56 1.03 0.18 -4.57
CA VAL A 56 1.73 -0.54 -5.64
C VAL A 56 2.80 0.41 -6.16
N PRO A 57 4.10 0.11 -5.95
CA PRO A 57 5.13 1.06 -6.31
C PRO A 57 4.94 1.37 -7.79
N ALA A 58 4.81 2.66 -8.12
CA ALA A 58 4.66 3.11 -9.50
C ALA A 58 5.86 2.70 -10.39
N ASP A 59 6.91 2.12 -9.78
CA ASP A 59 8.14 1.64 -10.39
C ASP A 59 8.12 0.14 -10.76
N VAL A 60 7.13 -0.66 -10.33
CA VAL A 60 7.03 -2.05 -10.78
C VAL A 60 6.54 -2.04 -12.23
N PRO A 61 7.32 -2.56 -13.20
CA PRO A 61 6.86 -2.66 -14.58
C PRO A 61 5.52 -3.40 -14.62
N LEU A 62 4.55 -2.89 -15.39
CA LEU A 62 3.23 -3.51 -15.53
C LEU A 62 3.33 -5.01 -15.85
N GLU A 63 4.38 -5.41 -16.59
CA GLU A 63 4.69 -6.79 -16.94
C GLU A 63 5.01 -7.69 -15.74
N ASN A 64 5.53 -7.13 -14.65
CA ASN A 64 5.84 -7.82 -13.41
C ASN A 64 4.71 -7.74 -12.38
N GLN A 65 3.67 -6.94 -12.62
CA GLN A 65 2.53 -6.87 -11.72
C GLN A 65 1.67 -8.15 -11.77
N PRO A 66 1.04 -8.54 -10.65
CA PRO A 66 0.09 -9.64 -10.64
C PRO A 66 -1.13 -9.31 -11.50
N ILE A 67 -1.76 -10.33 -12.08
CA ILE A 67 -2.90 -10.14 -13.00
C ILE A 67 -4.05 -9.39 -12.34
N GLU A 68 -4.27 -9.58 -11.04
CA GLU A 68 -5.32 -8.89 -10.28
C GLU A 68 -5.06 -7.39 -10.15
N ALA A 69 -3.80 -6.98 -9.92
CA ALA A 69 -3.42 -5.57 -9.89
C ALA A 69 -3.61 -4.92 -11.28
N LEU A 70 -3.28 -5.64 -12.34
CA LEU A 70 -3.52 -5.17 -13.71
C LEU A 70 -5.02 -5.03 -14.01
N ARG A 71 -5.86 -5.96 -13.55
CA ARG A 71 -7.33 -5.82 -13.69
C ARG A 71 -7.86 -4.60 -12.94
N ALA A 72 -7.37 -4.35 -11.73
CA ALA A 72 -7.73 -3.16 -10.96
C ALA A 72 -7.30 -1.87 -11.68
N LEU A 73 -6.09 -1.82 -12.22
CA LEU A 73 -5.58 -0.68 -13.00
C LEU A 73 -6.34 -0.47 -14.32
N ALA A 74 -6.74 -1.56 -15.00
CA ALA A 74 -7.57 -1.45 -16.19
C ALA A 74 -8.93 -0.81 -15.85
N LEU A 75 -9.57 -1.24 -14.77
CA LEU A 75 -10.85 -0.67 -14.32
C LEU A 75 -10.74 0.81 -13.94
N THR A 76 -9.64 1.24 -13.29
CA THR A 76 -9.43 2.67 -12.99
C THR A 76 -9.28 3.50 -14.25
N LEU A 77 -8.69 2.93 -15.31
CA LEU A 77 -8.55 3.53 -16.63
C LEU A 77 -9.78 3.34 -17.53
N LYS A 78 -10.90 2.82 -16.99
CA LYS A 78 -12.14 2.49 -17.73
C LYS A 78 -11.94 1.50 -18.88
N VAL A 79 -10.93 0.64 -18.78
CA VAL A 79 -10.70 -0.51 -19.66
C VAL A 79 -11.41 -1.72 -19.05
N ASP A 80 -12.22 -2.42 -19.85
CA ASP A 80 -12.87 -3.67 -19.42
C ASP A 80 -11.85 -4.82 -19.43
N PRO A 81 -11.52 -5.44 -18.28
CA PRO A 81 -10.52 -6.50 -18.20
C PRO A 81 -11.08 -7.92 -18.46
N THR A 82 -12.36 -8.06 -18.80
CA THR A 82 -13.06 -9.35 -18.85
C THR A 82 -12.51 -10.23 -19.97
N GLY A 83 -12.06 -11.43 -19.61
CA GLY A 83 -11.46 -12.37 -20.56
C GLY A 83 -10.05 -12.00 -21.04
N MET A 84 -9.47 -10.89 -20.58
CA MET A 84 -8.12 -10.47 -20.98
C MET A 84 -7.03 -11.26 -20.24
N GLY A 85 -6.01 -11.67 -21.00
CA GLY A 85 -4.79 -12.24 -20.44
C GLY A 85 -3.88 -11.15 -19.86
N LYS A 86 -2.85 -11.56 -19.11
CA LYS A 86 -1.90 -10.63 -18.48
C LYS A 86 -1.27 -9.66 -19.49
N LYS A 87 -0.87 -10.16 -20.67
CA LYS A 87 -0.28 -9.33 -21.74
C LYS A 87 -1.26 -8.32 -22.32
N ASP A 88 -2.52 -8.72 -22.53
CA ASP A 88 -3.56 -7.85 -23.07
C ASP A 88 -3.92 -6.73 -22.09
N LEU A 89 -3.99 -7.04 -20.78
CA LEU A 89 -4.19 -6.04 -19.74
C LEU A 89 -3.05 -5.01 -19.70
N VAL A 90 -1.79 -5.46 -19.77
CA VAL A 90 -0.64 -4.54 -19.80
C VAL A 90 -0.69 -3.64 -21.02
N ALA A 91 -1.01 -4.19 -22.20
CA ALA A 91 -1.14 -3.41 -23.43
C ALA A 91 -2.28 -2.40 -23.35
N ALA A 92 -3.44 -2.79 -22.83
CA ALA A 92 -4.60 -1.91 -22.68
C ALA A 92 -4.36 -0.79 -21.66
N ILE A 93 -3.68 -1.08 -20.54
CA ILE A 93 -3.28 -0.07 -19.55
C ILE A 93 -2.26 0.91 -20.13
N LYS A 94 -1.29 0.42 -20.92
CA LYS A 94 -0.33 1.30 -21.63
C LYS A 94 -1.05 2.19 -22.63
N ALA A 95 -1.93 1.63 -23.46
CA ALA A 95 -2.71 2.38 -24.44
C ALA A 95 -3.63 3.43 -23.81
N ALA A 96 -4.22 3.14 -22.65
CA ALA A 96 -5.04 4.10 -21.91
C ALA A 96 -4.22 5.19 -21.19
N ASN A 97 -2.92 4.95 -20.95
CA ASN A 97 -1.99 5.92 -20.36
C ASN A 97 -1.15 6.68 -21.40
N GLU A 98 -1.14 6.25 -22.67
CA GLU A 98 -0.53 7.03 -23.74
C GLU A 98 -1.37 8.30 -23.96
N PRO A 99 -0.80 9.51 -23.80
CA PRO A 99 -1.53 10.73 -24.06
C PRO A 99 -1.85 10.79 -25.55
N SER A 100 -3.14 10.80 -25.88
CA SER A 100 -3.61 11.14 -27.22
C SER A 100 -2.97 12.48 -27.61
N LEU A 101 -2.07 12.45 -28.60
CA LEU A 101 -1.51 13.62 -29.26
C LEU A 101 -2.61 14.52 -29.85
#